data_AF-A0A819LVC7-F1
#
_entry.id   AF-A0A819LVC7-F1
#
_cell.length_a   1.000
_cell.length_b   1.000
_cell.length_c   1.000
_cell.angle_alpha   90.00
_cell.angle_beta   90.00
_cell.angle_gamma   90.00
#
_symmetry.space_group_name_H-M   'P 1'
#
loop_
_entity.id
_entity.type
_entity.pdbx_description
1 polymer ?
#
loop_
_entity_poly.entity_id
_entity_poly.type
_entity_poly.pdbx_seq_one_letter_code
_entity_poly.pdbx_strand_id
1 'polypeptide(L)'
;MLLIGTDSLRYLDEVQVTQLVAYTIDYLHQNYPHLNKKQHISIVATFPCCKPSSTFPSLLSLSSNIQLYNDELNALSTNLNCTFVDFHVIDTQLAADQMHLHFNHRHLIPNSIITYFSELSKNQPPHPRIHPRSCDALKRHQKIRHNKLKRKQQQFYIKRNIDINWKYKHIK
;
A
#
# COMPACT_ATOMS: atom_id res chain seq x y z
N MET A 1 -3.37 -2.47 1.04
CA MET A 1 -3.03 -1.59 2.17
C MET A 1 -4.08 -0.51 2.23
N LEU A 2 -4.70 -0.31 3.39
CA LEU A 2 -5.78 0.65 3.64
C LEU A 2 -5.25 1.70 4.63
N LEU A 3 -5.07 2.93 4.16
CA LEU A 3 -4.82 4.11 4.98
C LEU A 3 -6.06 5.00 4.86
N ILE A 4 -6.90 4.99 5.88
CA ILE A 4 -8.24 5.58 5.86
C ILE A 4 -8.48 6.26 7.21
N GLY A 5 -9.21 7.37 7.22
CA GLY A 5 -9.86 7.87 8.44
C GLY A 5 -9.35 9.21 8.95
N THR A 6 -8.20 9.72 8.51
CA THR A 6 -7.61 10.97 9.08
C THR A 6 -8.54 12.17 9.00
N ASP A 7 -9.22 12.39 7.87
CA ASP A 7 -10.21 13.47 7.75
C ASP A 7 -11.50 13.16 8.53
N SER A 8 -11.94 11.90 8.53
CA SER A 8 -13.16 11.48 9.24
C SER A 8 -13.03 11.63 10.75
N LEU A 9 -11.88 11.29 11.33
CA LEU A 9 -11.59 11.37 12.77
C LEU A 9 -11.53 12.80 13.29
N ARG A 10 -11.48 13.80 12.40
CA ARG A 10 -11.67 15.19 12.79
C ARG A 10 -13.13 15.49 13.14
N TYR A 11 -14.09 14.71 12.67
CA TYR A 11 -15.52 15.04 12.81
C TYR A 11 -16.35 13.92 13.44
N LEU A 12 -15.82 12.69 13.47
CA LEU A 12 -16.48 11.49 13.97
C LEU A 12 -15.63 10.84 15.05
N ASP A 13 -16.30 10.19 16.01
CA ASP A 13 -15.65 9.36 17.01
C ASP A 13 -15.00 8.12 16.37
N GLU A 14 -13.94 7.65 17.00
CA GLU A 14 -13.17 6.48 16.62
C GLU A 14 -14.05 5.28 16.31
N VAL A 15 -15.04 5.01 17.17
CA VAL A 15 -15.91 3.83 17.07
C VAL A 15 -16.65 3.83 15.74
N GLN A 16 -17.14 5.00 15.30
CA GLN A 16 -17.89 5.13 14.05
C GLN A 16 -16.99 4.88 12.85
N VAL A 17 -15.77 5.41 12.87
CA VAL A 17 -14.79 5.22 11.79
C VAL A 17 -14.31 3.77 11.76
N THR A 18 -14.05 3.15 12.91
CA THR A 18 -13.66 1.73 13.04
C THR A 18 -14.73 0.81 12.48
N GLN A 19 -16.01 1.06 12.78
CA GLN A 19 -17.13 0.28 12.22
C GLN A 19 -17.20 0.35 10.69
N LEU A 20 -16.95 1.52 10.10
CA LEU A 20 -16.90 1.67 8.64
C LEU A 20 -15.72 0.90 8.03
N VAL A 21 -14.56 0.89 8.70
CA VAL A 21 -13.41 0.09 8.27
C VAL A 21 -13.72 -1.40 8.36
N ALA A 22 -14.31 -1.86 9.46
CA ALA A 22 -14.72 -3.25 9.64
C ALA A 22 -15.68 -3.70 8.53
N TYR A 23 -16.73 -2.92 8.28
CA TYR A 23 -17.68 -3.19 7.20
C TYR A 23 -16.99 -3.28 5.82
N THR A 24 -16.06 -2.38 5.54
CA THR A 24 -15.31 -2.37 4.28
C THR A 24 -14.48 -3.64 4.13
N ILE A 25 -13.81 -4.08 5.19
CA ILE A 25 -12.98 -5.29 5.18
C ILE A 25 -13.86 -6.54 5.02
N ASP A 26 -14.97 -6.63 5.75
CA ASP A 26 -15.90 -7.75 5.64
C ASP A 26 -16.49 -7.83 4.23
N TYR A 27 -16.87 -6.69 3.64
CA TYR A 27 -17.30 -6.62 2.25
C TYR A 27 -16.22 -7.14 1.29
N LEU A 28 -14.96 -6.76 1.48
CA LEU A 28 -13.85 -7.26 0.68
C LEU A 28 -13.66 -8.78 0.84
N HIS A 29 -13.73 -9.30 2.06
CA HIS A 29 -13.60 -10.73 2.33
C HIS A 29 -14.73 -11.57 1.69
N GLN A 30 -15.96 -11.05 1.71
CA GLN A 30 -17.12 -11.71 1.10
C GLN A 30 -16.99 -11.77 -0.42
N ASN A 31 -16.55 -10.69 -1.06
CA ASN A 31 -16.47 -10.59 -2.52
C ASN A 31 -15.17 -11.16 -3.10
N TYR A 32 -14.10 -11.21 -2.30
CA TYR A 32 -12.78 -11.63 -2.73
C TYR A 32 -12.17 -12.63 -1.73
N PRO A 33 -12.56 -13.92 -1.76
CA PRO A 33 -12.13 -14.92 -0.78
C PRO A 33 -10.61 -15.10 -0.67
N HIS A 34 -9.88 -14.76 -1.74
CA HIS A 34 -8.42 -14.79 -1.74
C HIS A 34 -7.78 -13.75 -0.79
N LEU A 35 -8.55 -12.76 -0.32
CA LEU A 35 -8.10 -11.74 0.63
C LEU A 35 -8.21 -12.17 2.10
N ASN A 36 -8.92 -13.26 2.42
CA ASN A 36 -9.13 -13.74 3.80
C ASN A 36 -7.85 -14.27 4.48
N LYS A 37 -6.74 -14.32 3.73
CA LYS A 37 -5.45 -14.75 4.25
C LYS A 37 -4.75 -13.60 4.95
N LYS A 38 -4.12 -13.91 6.09
CA LYS A 38 -3.22 -12.98 6.77
C LYS A 38 -2.24 -12.38 5.78
N GLN A 39 -1.98 -11.08 5.92
CA GLN A 39 -1.06 -10.28 5.09
C GLN A 39 -1.58 -9.85 3.71
N HIS A 40 -2.76 -10.29 3.28
CA HIS A 40 -3.32 -9.84 2.00
C HIS A 40 -4.01 -8.47 2.13
N ILE A 41 -4.59 -8.20 3.29
CA ILE A 41 -5.06 -6.86 3.67
C ILE A 41 -4.17 -6.35 4.80
N SER A 42 -3.62 -5.16 4.60
CA SER A 42 -2.89 -4.41 5.63
C SER A 42 -3.68 -3.16 5.97
N ILE A 43 -3.96 -2.95 7.26
CA ILE A 43 -4.59 -1.77 7.83
C ILE A 43 -3.46 -0.91 8.39
N VAL A 44 -3.46 0.38 8.04
CA VAL A 44 -2.41 1.31 8.48
C VAL A 44 -2.94 2.20 9.59
N ALA A 45 -2.14 2.39 10.65
CA ALA A 45 -2.38 3.41 11.65
C ALA A 45 -2.52 4.79 10.98
N THR A 46 -3.52 5.55 11.41
CA THR A 46 -3.69 6.93 10.96
C THR A 46 -2.57 7.80 11.52
N PHE A 47 -2.06 8.70 10.68
CA PHE A 47 -1.09 9.72 11.09
C PHE A 47 -1.68 10.67 12.13
N PRO A 48 -0.82 11.28 12.95
CA PRO A 48 -1.26 12.37 13.80
C PRO A 48 -1.88 13.49 12.97
N CYS A 49 -2.90 14.12 13.54
CA CYS A 49 -3.55 15.29 12.98
C CYS A 49 -3.62 16.35 14.07
N CYS A 50 -2.95 17.47 13.85
CA CYS A 50 -2.91 18.59 14.78
C CYS A 50 -3.83 19.73 14.31
N LYS A 51 -4.93 19.38 13.63
CA LYS A 51 -5.93 20.32 13.12
C LYS A 51 -7.31 20.05 13.75
N PRO A 52 -7.61 20.68 14.91
CA PRO A 52 -8.90 20.58 15.59
C PRO A 52 -10.11 20.89 14.70
N SER A 53 -11.28 20.53 15.21
CA SER A 53 -12.59 20.83 14.60
C SER A 53 -13.57 21.29 15.67
N SER A 54 -14.82 21.57 15.28
CA SER A 54 -15.89 21.81 16.24
C SER A 54 -16.19 20.61 17.14
N THR A 55 -16.05 19.39 16.63
CA THR A 55 -16.31 18.15 17.39
C THR A 55 -15.19 17.86 18.39
N PHE A 56 -13.94 18.08 17.97
CA PHE A 56 -12.75 17.91 18.81
C PHE A 56 -12.01 19.25 18.90
N PRO A 57 -12.41 20.15 19.82
CA PRO A 57 -11.94 21.54 19.83
C PRO A 57 -10.51 21.71 20.32
N SER A 58 -9.95 20.72 21.00
CA SER A 58 -8.57 20.75 21.51
C SER A 58 -7.70 19.71 20.81
N LEU A 59 -6.39 19.99 20.74
CA LEU A 59 -5.41 19.01 20.25
C LEU A 59 -5.45 17.72 21.05
N LEU A 60 -5.61 17.82 22.38
CA LEU A 60 -5.65 16.66 23.28
C LEU A 60 -6.87 15.77 23.02
N SER A 61 -8.05 16.37 22.81
CA SER A 61 -9.26 15.60 22.46
C SER A 61 -9.12 14.91 21.10
N LEU A 62 -8.55 15.60 20.10
CA LEU A 62 -8.36 15.02 18.77
C LEU A 62 -7.29 13.92 18.77
N SER A 63 -6.16 14.13 19.46
CA SER A 63 -5.10 13.13 19.58
C SER A 63 -5.59 11.90 20.34
N SER A 64 -6.41 12.08 21.38
CA SER A 64 -7.05 10.98 22.10
C SER A 64 -7.96 10.17 21.18
N ASN A 65 -8.79 10.82 20.36
CA ASN A 65 -9.65 10.13 19.39
C ASN A 65 -8.84 9.31 18.37
N ILE A 66 -7.76 9.89 17.84
CA ILE A 66 -6.87 9.21 16.88
C ILE A 66 -6.14 8.03 17.54
N GLN A 67 -5.70 8.19 18.79
CA GLN A 67 -5.04 7.10 19.52
C GLN A 67 -5.99 5.93 19.76
N LEU A 68 -7.20 6.21 20.27
CA LEU A 68 -8.23 5.18 20.47
C LEU A 68 -8.57 4.47 19.16
N TYR A 69 -8.71 5.22 18.07
CA TYR A 69 -8.91 4.65 16.73
C TYR A 69 -7.77 3.71 16.31
N ASN A 70 -6.52 4.11 16.50
CA ASN A 70 -5.37 3.27 16.14
C ASN A 70 -5.28 2.00 17.00
N ASP A 71 -5.63 2.08 18.29
CA ASP A 71 -5.72 0.93 19.19
C ASP A 71 -6.84 -0.03 18.74
N GLU A 72 -8.01 0.51 18.38
CA GLU A 72 -9.12 -0.27 17.83
C GLU A 72 -8.79 -0.92 16.48
N LEU A 73 -8.10 -0.22 15.58
CA LEU A 73 -7.64 -0.79 14.31
C LEU A 73 -6.67 -1.95 14.52
N ASN A 74 -5.79 -1.85 15.52
CA ASN A 74 -4.88 -2.94 15.87
C ASN A 74 -5.66 -4.18 16.35
N ALA A 75 -6.63 -4.00 17.24
CA ALA A 75 -7.51 -5.07 17.68
C ALA A 75 -8.33 -5.67 16.52
N LEU A 76 -8.93 -4.81 15.68
CA LEU A 76 -9.69 -5.21 14.50
C LEU A 76 -8.84 -6.02 13.52
N SER A 77 -7.58 -5.62 13.32
CA SER A 77 -6.66 -6.33 12.43
C SER A 77 -6.44 -7.78 12.89
N THR A 78 -6.39 -8.01 14.21
CA THR A 78 -6.23 -9.34 14.79
C THR A 78 -7.50 -10.17 14.56
N ASN A 79 -8.66 -9.57 14.81
CA ASN A 79 -9.96 -10.23 14.65
C ASN A 79 -10.28 -10.61 13.20
N LEU A 80 -9.96 -9.73 12.25
CA LEU A 80 -10.22 -9.93 10.82
C LEU A 80 -9.05 -10.58 10.06
N ASN A 81 -8.06 -11.13 10.78
CA ASN A 81 -6.88 -11.76 10.18
C ASN A 81 -6.16 -10.87 9.16
N CYS A 82 -6.12 -9.56 9.41
CA CYS A 82 -5.39 -8.58 8.62
C CYS A 82 -3.99 -8.34 9.22
N THR A 83 -3.19 -7.49 8.59
CA THR A 83 -1.94 -6.99 9.19
C THR A 83 -2.08 -5.54 9.58
N PHE A 84 -1.75 -5.19 10.81
CA PHE A 84 -1.60 -3.80 11.23
C PHE A 84 -0.20 -3.28 10.89
N VAL A 85 -0.12 -2.06 10.39
CA VAL A 85 1.13 -1.38 10.03
C VAL A 85 1.11 0.01 10.63
N ASP A 86 2.13 0.32 11.42
CA ASP A 86 2.39 1.69 11.88
C ASP A 86 3.63 2.22 11.15
N PHE A 87 3.51 3.42 10.59
CA PHE A 87 4.61 4.12 9.93
C PHE A 87 5.41 5.01 10.89
N HIS A 88 4.99 5.10 12.16
CA HIS A 88 5.62 5.88 13.22
C HIS A 88 5.85 7.35 12.86
N VAL A 89 4.88 7.93 12.14
CA VAL A 89 4.87 9.35 11.83
C VAL A 89 4.49 10.12 13.10
N ILE A 90 5.27 11.15 13.44
CA ILE A 90 5.04 12.01 14.61
C ILE A 90 4.69 13.44 14.18
N ASP A 91 4.08 14.20 15.09
CA ASP A 91 3.55 15.55 14.85
C ASP A 91 4.58 16.52 14.22
N THR A 92 5.85 16.44 14.63
CA THR A 92 6.93 17.30 14.13
C THR A 92 7.28 17.05 12.65
N GLN A 93 6.79 15.95 12.08
CA GLN A 93 7.01 15.59 10.68
C GLN A 93 5.86 16.04 9.77
N LEU A 94 4.80 16.63 10.33
CA LEU A 94 3.67 17.14 9.57
C LEU A 94 4.02 18.46 8.85
N ALA A 95 3.32 18.72 7.76
CA ALA A 95 3.40 19.96 7.01
C ALA A 95 2.73 21.11 7.78
N ALA A 96 2.83 22.33 7.23
CA ALA A 96 2.23 23.51 7.83
C ALA A 96 0.70 23.39 8.02
N ASP A 97 0.04 22.55 7.24
CA ASP A 97 -1.40 22.28 7.37
C ASP A 97 -1.78 21.37 8.54
N GLN A 98 -0.78 20.83 9.25
CA GLN A 98 -0.93 20.00 10.44
C GLN A 98 -1.72 18.70 10.21
N MET A 99 -1.80 18.23 8.97
CA MET A 99 -2.49 16.97 8.62
C MET A 99 -1.67 16.08 7.70
N HIS A 100 -0.98 16.67 6.71
CA HIS A 100 -0.21 15.91 5.75
C HIS A 100 1.24 15.79 6.19
N LEU A 101 1.90 14.71 5.78
CA LEU A 101 3.33 14.53 6.00
C LEU A 101 4.12 15.60 5.24
N HIS A 102 5.07 16.26 5.92
CA HIS A 102 5.94 17.24 5.28
C HIS A 102 6.78 16.58 4.18
N PHE A 103 7.05 17.33 3.11
CA PHE A 103 7.76 16.82 1.93
C PHE A 103 9.10 16.15 2.26
N ASN A 104 9.86 16.71 3.21
CA ASN A 104 11.15 16.16 3.64
C ASN A 104 11.03 14.76 4.26
N HIS A 105 9.87 14.42 4.83
CA HIS A 105 9.63 13.15 5.53
C HIS A 105 8.86 12.14 4.68
N ARG A 106 8.45 12.48 3.45
CA ARG A 106 7.69 11.56 2.56
C ARG A 106 8.38 10.22 2.28
N HIS A 107 9.70 10.16 2.44
CA HIS A 107 10.49 8.94 2.25
C HIS A 107 10.24 7.89 3.33
N LEU A 108 9.69 8.27 4.50
CA LEU A 108 9.38 7.34 5.58
C LEU A 108 8.37 6.28 5.14
N ILE A 109 7.32 6.69 4.42
CA ILE A 109 6.26 5.77 3.96
C ILE A 109 6.79 4.67 3.01
N PRO A 110 7.44 4.99 1.88
CA PRO A 110 7.96 3.95 0.99
C PRO A 110 9.05 3.11 1.68
N ASN A 111 9.89 3.68 2.55
CA ASN A 111 10.91 2.92 3.28
C ASN A 111 10.28 1.90 4.23
N SER A 112 9.24 2.28 4.96
CA SER A 112 8.53 1.38 5.85
C SER A 112 7.75 0.31 5.08
N ILE A 113 7.14 0.66 3.93
CA ILE A 113 6.51 -0.31 3.03
C ILE A 113 7.54 -1.33 2.51
N ILE A 114 8.69 -0.87 2.04
CA ILE A 114 9.78 -1.72 1.55
C ILE A 114 10.28 -2.63 2.67
N THR A 115 10.48 -2.09 3.87
CA THR A 115 10.93 -2.84 5.04
C THR A 115 9.93 -3.93 5.40
N TYR A 116 8.64 -3.59 5.49
CA TYR A 116 7.55 -4.53 5.75
C TYR A 116 7.54 -5.70 4.75
N PHE A 117 7.56 -5.42 3.44
CA PHE A 117 7.57 -6.49 2.43
C PHE A 117 8.87 -7.29 2.43
N SER A 118 10.00 -6.66 2.76
CA SER A 118 11.28 -7.35 2.88
C SER A 118 11.27 -8.33 4.05
N GLU A 119 10.74 -7.96 5.20
CA GLU A 119 10.58 -8.84 6.37
C GLU A 119 9.58 -9.97 6.11
N LEU A 120 8.47 -9.65 5.45
CA LEU A 120 7.47 -10.64 5.04
C LEU A 120 8.10 -11.75 4.17
N SER A 121 8.98 -11.36 3.25
CA SER A 121 9.68 -12.30 2.37
C SER A 121 10.70 -13.18 3.10
N LYS A 122 11.32 -12.69 4.17
CA LYS A 122 12.26 -13.46 5.01
C LYS A 122 11.55 -14.49 5.89
N ASN A 123 10.34 -14.16 6.34
CA ASN A 123 9.56 -14.98 7.26
C ASN A 123 8.69 -16.05 6.58
N GLN A 124 8.67 -16.10 5.25
CA GLN A 124 8.05 -17.22 4.55
C GLN A 124 8.95 -18.45 4.73
N PRO A 125 8.47 -19.53 5.38
CA PRO A 125 9.18 -20.80 5.34
C PRO A 125 9.40 -21.15 3.86
N PRO A 126 10.55 -21.73 3.48
CA PRO A 126 10.75 -22.17 2.11
C PRO A 126 9.54 -23.03 1.77
N HIS A 127 8.67 -22.54 0.88
CA HIS A 127 7.53 -23.32 0.43
C HIS A 127 8.09 -24.69 0.06
N PRO A 128 7.63 -25.80 0.67
CA PRO A 128 8.01 -27.10 0.18
C PRO A 128 7.46 -27.12 -1.23
N ARG A 129 8.34 -26.87 -2.21
CA ARG A 129 8.00 -27.03 -3.60
C ARG A 129 7.74 -28.51 -3.71
N ILE A 130 6.46 -28.90 -3.68
CA ILE A 130 6.03 -30.29 -3.81
C ILE A 130 6.65 -30.90 -5.08
N HIS A 131 6.97 -30.06 -6.08
CA HIS A 131 8.05 -30.33 -7.04
C HIS A 131 8.81 -29.05 -7.39
N PRO A 132 10.10 -28.90 -7.04
CA PRO A 132 10.92 -27.86 -7.62
C PRO A 132 11.04 -28.15 -9.12
N ARG A 133 10.50 -27.24 -9.96
CA ARG A 133 10.83 -27.24 -11.39
C ARG A 133 12.35 -27.15 -11.49
N SER A 134 12.97 -28.04 -12.27
CA SER A 134 14.41 -28.04 -12.47
C SER A 134 14.89 -26.66 -12.94
N CYS A 135 16.16 -26.34 -12.67
CA CYS A 135 16.78 -25.11 -13.17
C CYS A 135 16.56 -24.93 -14.68
N ASP A 136 16.54 -26.03 -15.43
CA ASP A 136 16.29 -26.02 -16.87
C ASP A 136 14.85 -25.65 -17.22
N ALA A 137 13.86 -26.14 -16.46
CA ALA A 137 12.46 -25.77 -16.66
C ALA A 137 12.22 -24.29 -16.37
N LEU A 138 12.88 -23.73 -15.34
CA LEU A 138 12.82 -22.30 -15.04
C LEU A 138 13.47 -21.45 -16.14
N LYS A 139 14.67 -21.84 -16.61
CA LYS A 139 15.35 -21.17 -17.74
C LYS A 139 14.51 -21.21 -19.01
N ARG A 140 13.90 -22.36 -19.35
CA ARG A 140 13.00 -22.50 -20.50
C ARG A 140 11.80 -21.58 -20.38
N HIS A 141 11.17 -21.51 -19.20
CA HIS A 141 9.99 -20.68 -18.97
C HIS A 141 10.31 -19.18 -19.10
N GLN A 142 11.44 -18.73 -18.54
CA GLN A 142 11.92 -17.35 -18.69
C GLN A 142 12.23 -17.02 -20.15
N LYS A 143 12.89 -17.93 -20.89
CA LYS A 143 13.16 -17.77 -22.32
C LYS A 143 11.88 -17.64 -23.15
N ILE A 144 10.87 -18.47 -22.88
CA ILE A 144 9.55 -18.40 -23.53
C ILE A 144 8.88 -17.04 -23.24
N ARG A 145 8.87 -16.60 -21.99
CA ARG A 145 8.28 -15.32 -21.58
C ARG A 145 8.98 -14.14 -22.26
N HIS A 146 10.30 -14.14 -22.29
CA HIS A 146 11.11 -13.12 -22.96
C HIS A 146 10.82 -13.07 -24.47
N ASN A 147 10.77 -14.23 -25.13
CA ASN A 147 10.43 -14.31 -26.55
C ASN A 147 9.00 -13.82 -26.85
N LYS A 148 8.03 -14.13 -25.98
CA LYS A 148 6.65 -13.66 -26.12
C LYS A 148 6.56 -12.14 -25.99
N LEU A 149 7.30 -11.56 -25.04
CA LEU A 149 7.39 -10.11 -24.88
C LEU A 149 8.04 -9.45 -26.09
N LYS A 150 9.15 -10.00 -26.59
CA LYS A 150 9.85 -9.51 -27.79
C LYS A 150 8.95 -9.53 -29.04
N ARG A 151 8.20 -10.61 -29.24
CA ARG A 151 7.22 -10.72 -30.34
C ARG A 151 6.11 -9.66 -30.22
N LYS A 152 5.55 -9.46 -29.02
CA LYS A 152 4.56 -8.41 -28.79
C LYS A 152 5.14 -7.03 -29.07
N GLN A 153 6.35 -6.74 -28.58
CA GLN A 153 7.02 -5.47 -28.88
C GLN A 153 7.16 -5.28 -30.39
N GLN A 154 7.67 -6.27 -31.13
CA GLN A 154 7.80 -6.18 -32.59
C GLN A 154 6.49 -5.86 -33.33
N GLN A 155 5.32 -6.21 -32.77
CA GLN A 155 4.03 -5.84 -33.36
C GLN A 155 3.66 -4.35 -33.19
N PHE A 156 4.26 -3.66 -32.21
CA PHE A 156 4.00 -2.25 -31.91
C PHE A 156 5.16 -1.31 -32.31
N TYR A 157 6.28 -1.84 -32.80
CA TYR A 157 7.43 -1.05 -33.25
C TYR A 157 7.54 -1.09 -34.78
N ILE A 158 7.47 0.08 -35.42
CA ILE A 158 7.85 0.24 -36.83
C ILE A 158 9.36 0.42 -36.88
N LYS A 159 10.10 -0.58 -37.37
CA LYS A 159 11.52 -0.40 -37.72
C LYS A 159 11.61 0.37 -39.03
N ARG A 160 12.04 1.64 -38.98
CA ARG A 160 12.38 2.42 -40.16
C ARG A 160 13.91 2.52 -40.28
N ASN A 161 14.44 2.29 -41.48
CA ASN A 161 15.83 2.62 -41.78
C ASN A 161 15.91 4.14 -41.92
N ILE A 162 16.68 4.77 -41.04
CA ILE A 162 16.95 6.21 -41.11
C ILE A 162 18.07 6.37 -42.13
N ASP A 163 17.72 6.87 -43.31
CA ASP A 163 18.69 7.30 -44.33
C ASP A 163 19.38 8.57 -43.84
N ILE A 164 20.62 8.81 -44.26
CA ILE A 164 21.43 9.98 -43.89
C ILE A 164 20.72 11.31 -44.24
N ASN A 165 19.74 11.26 -45.15
CA ASN A 165 18.95 12.41 -45.60
C ASN A 165 17.65 12.65 -44.81
N TRP A 166 17.41 11.93 -43.72
CA TRP A 166 16.21 12.14 -42.90
C TRP A 166 16.22 13.51 -42.21
N LYS A 167 15.11 14.25 -42.37
CA LYS A 167 14.87 15.53 -41.69
C LYS A 167 13.66 15.40 -40.76
N TYR A 168 13.64 16.17 -39.68
CA TYR A 168 12.59 16.16 -38.65
C TYR A 168 11.14 16.23 -39.21
N LYS A 169 10.97 16.92 -40.35
CA LYS A 169 9.70 17.01 -41.09
C LYS A 169 9.15 15.68 -41.65
N HIS A 170 9.94 14.60 -41.67
CA HIS A 170 9.53 13.28 -42.18
C HIS A 170 8.97 12.35 -41.07
N ILE A 171 8.86 12.85 -39.84
CA ILE A 171 8.42 12.09 -38.65
C ILE A 171 6.91 12.25 -38.35
N LYS A 172 6.18 13.05 -39.15
CA LYS A 172 4.72 13.16 -39.04
C LYS A 172 3.99 11.97 -39.63
#